data_AF-A0A7K3WG75-F1
#
_entry.id   AF-A0A7K3WG75-F1
#
_cell.length_a   1.000
_cell.length_b   1.000
_cell.length_c   1.000
_cell.angle_alpha   90.00
_cell.angle_beta   90.00
_cell.angle_gamma   90.00
#
_symmetry.space_group_name_H-M   'P 1'
#
loop_
_entity.id
_entity.type
_entity.pdbx_description
1 polymer ?
#
loop_
_entity_poly.entity_id
_entity_poly.type
_entity_poly.pdbx_seq_one_letter_code
_entity_poly.pdbx_strand_id
1 'polypeptide(L)'
;MRKIRHALSRAVYEWAPDDHGPVLVTDREGRQGRFDRDGGWVAGEVRRADPELCRWIVSGGREPGGPGSRSRRFETEETFS
;
A
#
# COMPACT_ATOMS: atom_id res chain seq x y z
N MET A 1 10.76 4.99 6.46
CA MET A 1 9.38 4.47 6.65
C MET A 1 8.47 5.11 5.61
N ARG A 2 7.64 4.32 4.92
CA ARG A 2 6.77 4.79 3.82
C ARG A 2 5.43 5.23 4.39
N LYS A 3 5.00 6.46 4.11
CA LYS A 3 3.77 7.05 4.66
C LYS A 3 3.15 8.01 3.65
N ILE A 4 1.83 7.97 3.49
CA ILE A 4 1.07 8.92 2.66
C ILE A 4 -0.21 9.33 3.38
N ARG A 5 -0.65 10.58 3.16
CA ARG A 5 -1.92 11.09 3.67
C ARG A 5 -2.91 11.20 2.51
N HIS A 6 -4.07 10.58 2.66
CA HIS A 6 -5.17 10.66 1.71
C HIS A 6 -5.67 12.11 1.60
N ALA A 7 -5.78 12.64 0.38
CA ALA A 7 -6.12 14.05 0.15
C ALA A 7 -7.52 14.43 0.66
N LEU A 8 -8.52 13.58 0.36
CA LEU A 8 -9.91 13.78 0.78
C LEU A 8 -10.19 13.38 2.24
N SER A 9 -10.00 12.10 2.58
CA SER A 9 -10.37 11.58 3.92
C SER A 9 -9.42 12.01 5.04
N ARG A 10 -8.23 12.53 4.69
CA ARG A 10 -7.13 12.85 5.60
C ARG A 10 -6.58 11.67 6.39
N ALA A 11 -7.03 10.45 6.10
CA ALA A 11 -6.47 9.23 6.66
C ALA A 11 -5.01 9.08 6.24
N VAL A 12 -4.21 8.54 7.15
CA VAL A 12 -2.79 8.29 7.01
C VAL A 12 -2.59 6.81 6.76
N TYR A 13 -1.84 6.48 5.72
CA TYR A 13 -1.48 5.13 5.34
C TYR A 13 0.02 4.98 5.56
N GLU A 14 0.42 3.92 6.25
CA GLU A 14 1.80 3.67 6.64
C GLU A 14 2.17 2.22 6.41
N TRP A 15 3.40 2.00 5.92
CA TRP A 15 3.94 0.65 5.83
C TRP A 15 4.29 0.15 7.24
N ALA A 16 3.72 -0.98 7.60
CA ALA A 16 3.99 -1.65 8.86
C ALA A 16 4.59 -3.04 8.57
N PRO A 17 5.82 -3.33 9.03
CA PRO A 17 6.52 -4.59 8.72
C PRO A 17 5.96 -5.81 9.50
N ASP A 18 4.85 -5.67 10.21
CA ASP A 18 4.26 -6.74 11.02
C ASP A 18 3.51 -7.77 10.16
N ASP A 19 3.42 -9.01 10.63
CA ASP A 19 2.69 -10.11 9.97
C ASP A 19 1.15 -9.96 9.98
N HIS A 20 0.61 -8.90 10.60
CA HIS A 20 -0.82 -8.67 10.79
C HIS A 20 -1.47 -7.79 9.70
N GLY A 21 -0.75 -7.48 8.63
CA GLY A 21 -1.20 -6.60 7.56
C GLY A 21 -0.17 -5.52 7.28
N PRO A 22 0.39 -5.47 6.05
CA PRO A 22 1.49 -4.58 5.70
C PRO A 22 1.12 -3.09 5.69
N VAL A 23 -0.17 -2.76 5.76
CA VAL A 23 -0.67 -1.38 5.72
C VAL A 23 -1.40 -1.05 7.01
N LEU A 24 -0.89 -0.05 7.74
CA LEU A 24 -1.58 0.58 8.85
C LEU A 24 -2.29 1.84 8.35
N VAL A 25 -3.60 1.91 8.57
CA VAL A 25 -4.42 3.07 8.22
C VAL A 25 -4.90 3.73 9.51
N THR A 26 -4.54 4.99 9.72
CA THR A 26 -5.04 5.84 10.80
C THR A 26 -6.00 6.85 10.22
N ASP A 27 -7.24 6.92 10.72
CA ASP A 27 -8.19 7.92 10.26
C ASP A 27 -7.95 9.29 10.91
N ARG A 28 -8.80 10.27 10.55
CA ARG A 28 -8.72 11.63 11.11
C ARG A 28 -9.10 11.72 12.59
N GLU A 29 -9.80 10.71 13.12
CA GLU A 29 -10.24 10.61 14.51
C GLU A 29 -9.20 9.86 15.38
N GLY A 30 -8.11 9.38 14.77
CA GLY A 30 -7.04 8.65 15.44
C GLY A 30 -7.26 7.14 15.52
N ARG A 31 -8.37 6.62 14.98
CA ARG A 31 -8.66 5.18 14.96
C ARG A 31 -7.77 4.48 13.94
N GLN A 32 -7.46 3.21 14.20
CA GLN A 32 -6.53 2.45 13.38
C GLN A 32 -7.15 1.19 12.80
N GLY A 33 -6.69 0.80 11.61
CA GLY A 33 -7.02 -0.45 10.96
C GLY A 33 -5.83 -1.02 10.19
N ARG A 34 -5.71 -2.34 10.16
CA ARG A 34 -4.72 -3.08 9.40
C ARG A 34 -5.35 -3.61 8.12
N PHE A 35 -4.63 -3.46 7.02
CA PHE A 35 -5.08 -3.84 5.69
C PHE A 35 -3.99 -4.60 4.94
N ASP A 36 -4.44 -5.48 4.04
CA ASP A 36 -3.57 -6.14 3.08
C ASP A 36 -3.21 -5.23 1.89
N ARG A 37 -2.45 -5.78 0.94
CA ARG A 37 -2.02 -5.05 -0.27
C ARG A 37 -3.16 -4.64 -1.19
N ASP A 38 -4.30 -5.31 -1.14
CA ASP A 38 -5.47 -5.12 -2.00
C ASP A 38 -6.56 -4.29 -1.30
N GLY A 39 -6.28 -3.78 -0.09
CA GLY A 39 -7.24 -3.02 0.70
C GLY A 39 -8.25 -3.90 1.45
N GLY A 40 -8.01 -5.21 1.53
CA GLY A 40 -8.75 -6.12 2.40
C GLY A 40 -8.47 -5.81 3.87
N TRP A 41 -9.54 -5.69 4.65
CA TRP A 41 -9.44 -5.43 6.08
C TRP A 41 -8.97 -6.68 6.82
N VAL A 42 -7.96 -6.51 7.68
CA VAL A 42 -7.37 -7.60 8.48
C VAL A 42 -7.76 -7.44 9.96
N ALA A 43 -7.60 -6.25 10.53
CA ALA A 43 -7.85 -5.99 11.95
C ALA A 43 -8.11 -4.50 12.25
N GLY A 44 -8.62 -4.22 13.45
CA GLY A 44 -8.78 -2.86 13.97
C GLY A 44 -10.15 -2.22 13.72
N GLU A 45 -10.28 -0.96 14.13
CA GLU A 45 -11.52 -0.20 14.16
C GLU A 45 -11.88 0.40 12.80
N VAL A 46 -10.87 0.81 12.03
CA VAL A 46 -11.07 1.34 10.68
C VAL A 46 -11.31 0.16 9.74
N ARG A 47 -12.53 0.07 9.19
CA ARG A 47 -12.95 -1.02 8.28
C ARG A 47 -12.96 -0.64 6.80
N ARG A 48 -12.58 0.59 6.47
CA ARG A 48 -12.49 1.06 5.09
C ARG A 48 -11.13 1.68 4.84
N ALA A 49 -10.52 1.27 3.74
CA ALA A 49 -9.29 1.83 3.20
C ALA A 49 -9.44 1.97 1.69
N ASP A 50 -8.65 2.86 1.11
CA ASP A 50 -8.49 2.99 -0.33
C ASP A 50 -7.52 1.89 -0.83
N PRO A 51 -7.97 0.97 -1.70
CA PRO A 51 -7.15 -0.12 -2.22
C PRO A 51 -5.90 0.36 -2.98
N GLU A 52 -6.00 1.47 -3.70
CA GLU A 52 -4.89 2.00 -4.51
C GLU A 52 -3.79 2.58 -3.60
N LEU A 53 -4.17 3.23 -2.50
CA LEU A 53 -3.20 3.68 -1.49
C LEU A 53 -2.55 2.50 -0.74
N CYS A 54 -3.31 1.44 -0.45
CA CYS A 54 -2.73 0.21 0.09
C CYS A 54 -1.68 -0.37 -0.87
N ARG A 55 -2.03 -0.52 -2.16
CA ARG A 55 -1.11 -1.00 -3.20
C ARG A 55 0.12 -0.12 -3.32
N TRP A 56 -0.03 1.20 -3.22
CA TRP A 56 1.07 2.16 -3.28
C TRP A 56 2.05 2.00 -2.10
N ILE A 57 1.53 1.85 -0.88
CA ILE A 57 2.33 1.62 0.32
C ILE A 57 3.15 0.34 0.20
N VAL A 58 2.52 -0.75 -0.28
CA VAL A 58 3.17 -2.05 -0.43
C VAL A 58 4.18 -2.07 -1.58
N SER A 59 3.80 -1.53 -2.75
CA SER A 59 4.62 -1.57 -3.97
C SER A 59 5.85 -0.66 -3.91
N GLY A 60 6.00 0.14 -2.86
CA GLY A 60 7.15 1.02 -2.70
C GLY A 60 6.96 2.33 -3.45
N GLY A 61 5.87 3.03 -3.14
CA GLY A 61 5.73 4.46 -3.43
C GLY A 61 7.06 5.18 -3.24
N ARG A 62 7.54 5.77 -4.34
CA ARG A 62 8.86 6.40 -4.55
C ARG A 62 9.58 6.73 -3.24
N GLU A 63 10.62 5.96 -2.91
CA GLU A 63 11.61 6.41 -1.95
C GLU A 63 12.11 7.80 -2.41
N PRO A 64 12.26 8.78 -1.50
CA PRO A 64 13.02 9.98 -1.83
C PRO A 64 14.49 9.56 -2.04
N GLY A 65 14.82 9.15 -3.27
CA GLY A 65 16.19 8.80 -3.69
C GLY A 65 16.45 7.38 -4.21
N GLY A 66 15.45 6.50 -4.34
CA GLY A 66 15.66 5.12 -4.83
C GLY A 66 15.41 4.94 -6.34
N PRO A 67 16.21 4.12 -7.06
CA PRO A 67 16.02 3.88 -8.49
C PRO A 67 14.67 3.20 -8.71
N GLY A 68 13.81 3.90 -9.47
CA GLY A 68 12.42 3.51 -9.69
C GLY A 68 12.26 2.08 -10.19
N SER A 69 11.21 1.45 -9.67
CA SER A 69 10.41 0.40 -10.30
C SER A 69 11.06 -0.28 -11.50
N ARG A 70 11.60 -1.48 -11.30
CA ARG A 70 11.76 -2.43 -12.41
C ARG A 70 10.37 -2.77 -12.93
N SER A 71 9.90 -2.00 -13.90
CA SER A 71 8.83 -2.40 -14.81
C SER A 71 9.20 -3.77 -15.32
N ARG A 72 8.42 -4.78 -14.93
CA ARG A 72 8.52 -6.13 -15.47
C ARG A 72 8.14 -5.98 -16.95
N ARG A 73 9.14 -5.74 -17.82
CA ARG A 73 8.96 -5.92 -19.26
C ARG A 73 8.53 -7.38 -19.41
N PHE A 74 7.31 -7.57 -19.91
CA PHE A 74 6.83 -8.85 -20.37
C PHE A 74 7.85 -9.38 -21.38
N GLU A 75 8.58 -10.43 -21.01
CA GLU A 75 9.35 -11.23 -21.96
C GLU A 75 8.32 -12.03 -22.75
N THR A 76 8.02 -11.60 -23.98
CA THR A 76 7.28 -12.43 -24.92
C THR A 76 8.27 -13.46 -25.46
N GLU A 77 8.28 -14.65 -24.86
CA GLU A 77 8.75 -15.86 -25.54
C GLU A 77 7.79 -16.12 -26.71
N GLU A 78 8.15 -15.61 -27.88
CA GLU A 78 7.59 -16.10 -29.14
C GLU A 78 8.51 -17.21 -29.64
N THR A 79 8.32 -18.41 -29.10
CA THR A 79 8.70 -19.64 -29.82
C THR A 79 7.66 -19.82 -30.91
N PHE A 80 8.02 -19.52 -32.15
CA PHE A 80 7.35 -20.10 -33.31
C PHE A 80 8.40 -20.70 -34.25
N SER A 81 8.02 -21.88 -34.74
CA SER A 81 8.81 -22.95 -35.35
C SER A 81 9.56 -22.59 -36.63
#